data_AF-V4HA85-F1
#
_entry.id   AF-V4HA85-F1
#
_cell.length_a   1.000
_cell.length_b   1.000
_cell.length_c   1.000
_cell.angle_alpha   90.00
_cell.angle_beta   90.00
_cell.angle_gamma   90.00
#
_symmetry.space_group_name_H-M   'P 1'
#
loop_
_entity.id
_entity.type
_entity.pdbx_description
1 polymer ?
#
loop_
_entity_poly.entity_id
_entity_poly.type
_entity_poly.pdbx_seq_one_letter_code
_entity_poly.pdbx_strand_id
1 'polypeptide(L)'
;VGWRARDDAGRAAVRVAVAAVAAANRVTGRVLPVDPSRLAARVASFLGGVERVVGNRRCLATCLGLSAAGWTALVAAFWLSMRAVGHPVSVGLAAFVLPVGLLAVAVPLPGGVGGVEAALVGLLVGAGGLPVGGATAGVVLYRVATYWAPMAVGGVVTAALAAESRRRDGPGRGPPEPPNIP
;
A
#
# COMPACT_ATOMS: atom_id res chain seq x y z
N VAL A 1 13.19 -33.48 -8.53
CA VAL A 1 13.59 -32.17 -9.13
C VAL A 1 13.09 -30.95 -8.32
N GLY A 2 11.97 -31.03 -7.58
CA GLY A 2 11.36 -29.88 -6.88
C GLY A 2 12.08 -29.30 -5.64
N TRP A 3 13.15 -29.91 -5.11
CA TRP A 3 13.86 -29.38 -3.94
C TRP A 3 14.97 -28.37 -4.29
N ARG A 4 15.63 -28.51 -5.46
CA ARG A 4 16.67 -27.57 -5.91
C ARG A 4 16.09 -26.23 -6.40
N ALA A 5 14.91 -26.28 -7.05
CA ALA A 5 14.19 -25.08 -7.49
C ALA A 5 13.71 -24.18 -6.33
N ARG A 6 13.43 -24.79 -5.15
CA ARG A 6 13.03 -24.07 -3.92
C ARG A 6 14.16 -23.19 -3.38
N ASP A 7 15.39 -23.70 -3.37
CA ASP A 7 16.55 -22.95 -2.91
C ASP A 7 16.97 -21.85 -3.90
N ASP A 8 16.82 -22.09 -5.20
CA ASP A 8 17.15 -21.12 -6.24
C ASP A 8 16.18 -19.93 -6.27
N ALA A 9 14.88 -20.18 -6.09
CA ALA A 9 13.86 -19.13 -6.01
C ALA A 9 14.06 -18.24 -4.77
N GLY A 10 14.38 -18.85 -3.61
CA GLY A 10 14.69 -18.12 -2.38
C GLY A 10 15.92 -17.21 -2.54
N ARG A 11 17.00 -17.74 -3.13
CA ARG A 11 18.23 -16.98 -3.41
C ARG A 11 18.04 -15.87 -4.44
N ALA A 12 17.19 -16.07 -5.45
CA ALA A 12 16.86 -15.04 -6.44
C ALA A 12 16.03 -13.90 -5.82
N ALA A 13 15.00 -14.23 -5.03
CA ALA A 13 14.18 -13.26 -4.34
C ALA A 13 14.99 -12.41 -3.35
N VAL A 14 15.90 -13.04 -2.59
CA VAL A 14 16.81 -12.32 -1.68
C VAL A 14 17.74 -11.38 -2.46
N ARG A 15 18.30 -11.81 -3.59
CA ARG A 15 19.15 -10.95 -4.44
C ARG A 15 18.39 -9.75 -5.00
N VAL A 16 17.16 -9.95 -5.47
CA VAL A 16 16.31 -8.86 -5.96
C VAL A 16 15.93 -7.90 -4.83
N ALA A 17 15.57 -8.42 -3.66
CA ALA A 17 15.25 -7.60 -2.49
C ALA A 17 16.46 -6.76 -2.03
N VAL A 18 17.65 -7.38 -1.95
CA VAL A 18 18.89 -6.68 -1.59
C VAL A 18 19.27 -5.64 -2.65
N ALA A 19 19.11 -5.95 -3.95
CA ALA A 19 19.37 -5.00 -5.03
C ALA A 19 18.41 -3.81 -5.00
N ALA A 20 17.12 -4.07 -4.76
CA ALA A 20 16.11 -3.03 -4.63
C ALA A 20 16.37 -2.13 -3.41
N VAL A 21 16.74 -2.71 -2.27
CA VAL A 21 17.13 -1.97 -1.05
C VAL A 21 18.41 -1.16 -1.29
N ALA A 22 19.41 -1.71 -1.96
CA ALA A 22 20.66 -1.00 -2.28
C ALA A 22 20.44 0.13 -3.31
N ALA A 23 19.54 -0.06 -4.27
CA ALA A 23 19.13 0.99 -5.20
C ALA A 23 18.36 2.10 -4.47
N ALA A 24 17.40 1.72 -3.61
CA ALA A 24 16.64 2.65 -2.79
C ALA A 24 17.56 3.46 -1.85
N ASN A 25 18.52 2.82 -1.18
CA ASN A 25 19.50 3.50 -0.32
C ASN A 25 20.41 4.45 -1.10
N ARG A 26 20.80 4.10 -2.34
CA ARG A 26 21.58 4.98 -3.23
C ARG A 26 20.80 6.22 -3.65
N VAL A 27 19.50 6.06 -3.93
CA VAL A 27 18.64 7.16 -4.38
C VAL A 27 18.21 8.06 -3.22
N THR A 28 18.00 7.50 -2.03
CA THR A 28 17.47 8.26 -0.86
C THR A 28 18.54 8.74 0.12
N GLY A 29 19.80 8.31 -0.01
CA GLY A 29 20.88 8.70 0.90
C GLY A 29 20.72 8.21 2.35
N ARG A 30 19.71 7.39 2.64
CA ARG A 30 19.43 6.86 3.98
C ARG A 30 20.11 5.51 4.18
N VAL A 31 21.01 5.44 5.17
CA VAL A 31 21.59 4.19 5.65
C VAL A 31 20.62 3.57 6.66
N LEU A 32 19.61 2.85 6.17
CA LEU A 32 18.87 1.92 7.03
C LEU A 32 19.77 0.68 7.23
N PRO A 33 20.17 0.34 8.47
CA PRO A 33 20.89 -0.91 8.73
C PRO A 33 19.93 -2.08 8.51
N VAL A 34 19.85 -2.57 7.28
CA VAL A 34 19.02 -3.71 6.90
C VAL A 34 19.83 -4.97 7.15
N ASP A 35 19.52 -5.67 8.23
CA ASP A 35 20.08 -6.97 8.54
C ASP A 35 19.63 -8.00 7.48
N PRO A 36 20.56 -8.53 6.65
CA PRO A 36 20.22 -9.45 5.57
C PRO A 36 19.50 -10.71 6.05
N SER A 37 19.79 -11.16 7.28
CA SER A 37 19.18 -12.35 7.87
C SER A 37 17.70 -12.13 8.23
N ARG A 38 17.37 -10.95 8.78
CA ARG A 38 15.98 -10.54 9.07
C ARG A 38 15.18 -10.33 7.78
N LEU A 39 15.82 -9.76 6.76
CA LEU A 39 15.20 -9.60 5.44
C LEU A 39 14.90 -10.97 4.80
N ALA A 40 15.86 -11.90 4.84
CA ALA A 40 15.68 -13.26 4.34
C ALA A 40 14.56 -14.00 5.08
N ALA A 41 14.50 -13.91 6.41
CA ALA A 41 13.43 -14.51 7.21
C ALA A 41 12.05 -13.93 6.87
N ARG A 42 11.95 -12.61 6.66
CA ARG A 42 10.71 -11.95 6.26
C ARG A 42 10.26 -12.39 4.87
N VAL A 43 11.18 -12.42 3.91
CA VAL A 43 10.94 -12.91 2.55
C VAL A 43 10.48 -14.36 2.56
N ALA A 44 11.15 -15.24 3.32
CA ALA A 44 10.76 -16.64 3.45
C ALA A 44 9.35 -16.80 4.05
N SER A 45 9.01 -16.01 5.08
CA SER A 45 7.66 -16.02 5.67
C SER A 45 6.57 -15.57 4.69
N PHE A 46 6.88 -14.59 3.83
CA PHE A 46 5.98 -14.10 2.79
C PHE A 46 5.80 -15.15 1.69
N LEU A 47 6.89 -15.74 1.22
CA LEU A 47 6.87 -16.83 0.22
C LEU A 47 6.08 -18.04 0.75
N GLY A 48 6.24 -18.41 2.02
CA GLY A 48 5.43 -19.47 2.65
C GLY A 48 3.95 -19.09 2.83
N GLY A 49 3.63 -17.79 2.90
CA GLY A 49 2.26 -17.28 2.81
C GLY A 49 1.70 -17.43 1.40
N VAL A 50 2.47 -17.05 0.38
CA VAL A 50 2.10 -17.18 -1.04
C VAL A 50 1.91 -18.65 -1.42
N GLU A 51 2.79 -19.56 -1.00
CA GLU A 51 2.64 -21.00 -1.26
C GLU A 51 1.36 -21.59 -0.65
N ARG A 52 0.94 -21.12 0.53
CA ARG A 52 -0.35 -21.54 1.13
C ARG A 52 -1.55 -21.07 0.31
N VAL A 53 -1.50 -19.85 -0.22
CA VAL A 53 -2.55 -19.31 -1.09
C VAL A 53 -2.57 -20.06 -2.42
N VAL A 54 -1.40 -20.32 -3.02
CA VAL A 54 -1.25 -21.04 -4.30
C VAL A 54 -1.65 -22.52 -4.17
N GLY A 55 -1.41 -23.14 -3.02
CA GLY A 55 -1.79 -24.52 -2.73
C GLY A 55 -3.31 -24.74 -2.65
N ASN A 56 -4.09 -23.68 -2.44
CA ASN A 56 -5.55 -23.76 -2.38
C ASN A 56 -6.19 -22.92 -3.49
N ARG A 57 -6.62 -23.59 -4.58
CA ARG A 57 -7.24 -22.95 -5.75
C ARG A 57 -8.43 -22.05 -5.41
N ARG A 58 -9.23 -22.39 -4.38
CA ARG A 58 -10.36 -21.54 -3.95
C ARG A 58 -9.86 -20.27 -3.28
N CYS A 59 -8.88 -20.39 -2.39
CA CYS A 59 -8.25 -19.23 -1.76
C CYS A 59 -7.61 -18.31 -2.81
N LEU A 60 -6.84 -18.87 -3.74
CA LEU A 60 -6.26 -18.11 -4.85
C LEU A 60 -7.33 -17.41 -5.70
N ALA A 61 -8.39 -18.12 -6.08
CA ALA A 61 -9.48 -17.54 -6.87
C ALA A 61 -10.20 -16.42 -6.11
N THR A 62 -10.45 -16.58 -4.81
CA THR A 62 -11.04 -15.53 -3.97
C THR A 62 -10.11 -14.33 -3.86
N CYS A 63 -8.80 -14.53 -3.63
CA CYS A 63 -7.84 -13.43 -3.57
C CYS A 63 -7.75 -12.67 -4.90
N LEU A 64 -7.68 -13.39 -6.03
CA LEU A 64 -7.66 -12.77 -7.35
C LEU A 64 -8.98 -12.04 -7.65
N GLY A 65 -10.11 -12.64 -7.30
CA GLY A 65 -11.44 -12.03 -7.46
C GLY A 65 -11.58 -10.76 -6.63
N LEU A 66 -11.18 -10.79 -5.35
CA LEU A 66 -11.19 -9.61 -4.49
C LEU A 66 -10.22 -8.54 -4.96
N SER A 67 -9.02 -8.92 -5.44
CA SER A 67 -8.06 -7.97 -5.99
C SER A 67 -8.58 -7.31 -7.27
N ALA A 68 -9.20 -8.08 -8.16
CA ALA A 68 -9.81 -7.56 -9.38
C ALA A 68 -10.98 -6.64 -9.04
N ALA A 69 -11.84 -7.03 -8.08
CA ALA A 69 -12.96 -6.21 -7.62
C ALA A 69 -12.50 -4.91 -6.95
N GLY A 70 -11.44 -4.96 -6.15
CA GLY A 70 -10.83 -3.75 -5.57
C GLY A 70 -10.30 -2.82 -6.66
N TRP A 71 -9.65 -3.38 -7.68
CA TRP A 71 -9.15 -2.60 -8.80
C TRP A 71 -10.27 -1.94 -9.61
N THR A 72 -11.33 -2.68 -9.95
CA THR A 72 -12.47 -2.11 -10.66
C THR A 72 -13.19 -1.04 -9.84
N ALA A 73 -13.30 -1.23 -8.52
CA ALA A 73 -13.86 -0.21 -7.62
C ALA A 73 -13.00 1.07 -7.61
N LEU A 74 -11.67 0.98 -7.63
CA LEU A 74 -10.79 2.15 -7.73
C LEU A 74 -10.97 2.90 -9.04
N VAL A 75 -11.02 2.18 -10.17
CA VAL A 75 -11.27 2.76 -11.50
C VAL A 75 -12.64 3.44 -11.53
N ALA A 76 -13.67 2.77 -11.01
CA ALA A 76 -15.02 3.32 -10.96
C ALA A 76 -15.10 4.57 -10.08
N ALA A 77 -14.48 4.57 -8.90
CA ALA A 77 -14.43 5.72 -8.01
C ALA A 77 -13.76 6.93 -8.67
N PHE A 78 -12.63 6.72 -9.35
CA PHE A 78 -11.95 7.77 -10.09
C PHE A 78 -12.82 8.31 -11.23
N TRP A 79 -13.38 7.40 -12.04
CA TRP A 79 -14.24 7.76 -13.16
C TRP A 79 -15.48 8.54 -12.71
N LEU A 80 -16.13 8.11 -11.63
CA LEU A 80 -17.25 8.82 -11.02
C LEU A 80 -16.84 10.20 -10.48
N SER A 81 -15.66 10.30 -9.88
CA SER A 81 -15.12 11.59 -9.39
C SER A 81 -14.95 12.59 -10.53
N MET A 82 -14.39 12.12 -11.66
CA MET A 82 -14.24 12.94 -12.88
C MET A 82 -15.59 13.36 -13.46
N ARG A 83 -16.59 12.46 -13.47
CA ARG A 83 -17.97 12.80 -13.88
C ARG A 83 -18.61 13.81 -12.94
N ALA A 84 -18.40 13.68 -11.62
CA ALA A 84 -18.97 14.56 -10.61
C ALA A 84 -18.45 16.01 -10.71
N VAL A 85 -17.18 16.19 -11.08
CA VAL A 85 -16.59 17.53 -11.30
C VAL A 85 -16.86 18.10 -12.69
N GLY A 86 -17.69 17.42 -13.50
CA GLY A 86 -18.09 17.90 -14.84
C GLY A 86 -17.07 17.64 -15.96
N HIS A 87 -16.03 16.84 -15.72
CA HIS A 87 -15.01 16.49 -16.70
C HIS A 87 -15.00 14.98 -16.96
N PRO A 88 -16.03 14.41 -17.61
CA PRO A 88 -16.12 12.98 -17.85
C PRO A 88 -14.94 12.48 -18.70
N VAL A 89 -14.28 11.43 -18.22
CA VAL A 89 -13.20 10.74 -18.96
C VAL A 89 -13.68 9.36 -19.42
N SER A 90 -13.01 8.78 -20.41
CA SER A 90 -13.26 7.39 -20.78
C SER A 90 -12.82 6.44 -19.66
N VAL A 91 -13.50 5.30 -19.53
CA VAL A 91 -13.12 4.26 -18.55
C VAL A 91 -11.70 3.74 -18.83
N GLY A 92 -11.33 3.66 -20.12
CA GLY A 92 -9.97 3.27 -20.53
C GLY A 92 -8.90 4.24 -20.05
N LEU A 93 -9.14 5.56 -20.16
CA LEU A 93 -8.21 6.57 -19.64
C LEU A 93 -8.09 6.47 -18.12
N ALA A 94 -9.22 6.31 -17.40
CA ALA A 94 -9.20 6.11 -15.94
C ALA A 94 -8.39 4.86 -15.53
N ALA A 95 -8.60 3.73 -16.21
CA ALA A 95 -7.89 2.48 -15.96
C ALA A 95 -6.40 2.54 -16.29
N PHE A 96 -5.99 3.44 -17.19
CA PHE A 96 -4.59 3.69 -17.55
C PHE A 96 -3.91 4.68 -16.60
N VAL A 97 -4.56 5.80 -16.28
CA VAL A 97 -3.98 6.87 -15.48
C VAL A 97 -3.67 6.42 -14.05
N LEU A 98 -4.54 5.62 -13.43
CA LEU A 98 -4.34 5.15 -12.06
C LEU A 98 -3.04 4.32 -11.86
N PRO A 99 -2.77 3.24 -12.61
CA PRO A 99 -1.55 2.46 -12.45
C PRO A 99 -0.30 3.24 -12.83
N VAL A 100 -0.36 4.07 -13.88
CA VAL A 100 0.80 4.89 -14.30
C VAL A 100 1.10 5.99 -13.28
N GLY A 101 0.07 6.64 -12.73
CA GLY A 101 0.21 7.65 -11.69
C GLY A 101 0.82 7.08 -10.40
N LEU A 102 0.57 5.81 -10.09
CA LEU A 102 1.19 5.12 -8.94
C LEU A 102 2.70 4.88 -9.13
N LEU A 103 3.20 4.82 -10.38
CA LEU A 103 4.64 4.72 -10.64
C LEU A 103 5.38 5.99 -10.19
N ALA A 104 4.69 7.11 -10.00
CA ALA A 104 5.29 8.33 -9.47
C ALA A 104 5.82 8.18 -8.03
N VAL A 105 5.36 7.17 -7.28
CA VAL A 105 5.92 6.83 -5.96
C VAL A 105 7.39 6.38 -6.07
N ALA A 106 7.81 5.88 -7.23
CA ALA A 106 9.19 5.47 -7.47
C ALA A 106 10.13 6.64 -7.80
N VAL A 107 9.59 7.81 -8.15
CA VAL A 107 10.39 9.02 -8.39
C VAL A 107 10.56 9.73 -7.05
N PRO A 108 11.79 10.06 -6.62
CA PRO A 108 12.04 10.86 -5.42
C PRO A 108 11.68 12.32 -5.70
N LEU A 109 10.39 12.59 -5.93
CA LEU A 109 9.85 13.94 -5.99
C LEU A 109 9.91 14.51 -4.56
N PRO A 110 10.69 15.59 -4.30
CA PRO A 110 10.71 16.22 -2.99
C PRO A 110 9.36 16.93 -2.79
N GLY A 111 8.42 16.29 -2.10
CA GLY A 111 7.10 16.88 -1.84
C GLY A 111 6.16 15.90 -1.16
N GLY A 112 5.88 16.12 0.14
CA GLY A 112 4.84 15.39 0.86
C GLY A 112 3.47 15.50 0.17
N VAL A 113 2.53 14.63 0.54
CA VAL A 113 1.09 14.63 0.15
C VAL A 113 0.82 15.46 -1.12
N GLY A 114 1.21 14.93 -2.29
CA GLY A 114 1.19 15.73 -3.52
C GLY A 114 1.89 15.09 -4.73
N GLY A 115 2.85 14.19 -4.55
CA GLY A 115 3.57 13.56 -5.67
C GLY A 115 2.68 12.67 -6.55
N VAL A 116 1.80 11.87 -5.93
CA VAL A 116 0.85 11.02 -6.67
C VAL A 116 -0.22 11.89 -7.31
N GLU A 117 -0.71 12.90 -6.61
CA GLU A 117 -1.69 13.86 -7.09
C GLU A 117 -1.17 14.63 -8.31
N ALA A 118 0.05 15.16 -8.24
CA ALA A 118 0.70 15.86 -9.33
C ALA A 118 0.91 14.95 -10.55
N ALA A 119 1.28 13.69 -10.35
CA ALA A 119 1.42 12.73 -11.45
C ALA A 119 0.08 12.41 -12.12
N LEU A 120 -0.98 12.18 -11.32
CA LEU A 120 -2.33 11.96 -11.85
C LEU A 120 -2.84 13.18 -12.61
N VAL A 121 -2.68 14.38 -12.06
CA VAL A 121 -3.06 15.64 -12.74
C VAL A 121 -2.24 15.81 -14.02
N GLY A 122 -0.93 15.61 -13.97
CA GLY A 122 -0.05 15.71 -15.13
C GLY A 122 -0.43 14.73 -16.25
N LEU A 123 -0.77 13.49 -15.90
CA LEU A 123 -1.26 12.49 -16.86
C LEU A 123 -2.61 12.89 -17.47
N LEU A 124 -3.55 13.38 -16.66
CA LEU A 124 -4.85 13.83 -17.16
C LEU A 124 -4.74 15.05 -18.09
N VAL A 125 -3.86 15.98 -17.77
CA VAL A 125 -3.61 17.18 -18.60
C VAL A 125 -2.86 16.79 -19.87
N GLY A 126 -1.75 16.07 -19.73
CA GLY A 126 -0.85 15.75 -20.84
C GLY A 126 -1.38 14.68 -21.80
N ALA A 127 -1.98 13.60 -21.27
CA ALA A 127 -2.52 12.51 -22.09
C ALA A 127 -4.03 12.64 -22.34
N GLY A 128 -4.77 13.26 -21.41
CA GLY A 128 -6.22 13.43 -21.52
C GLY A 128 -6.67 14.76 -22.11
N GLY A 129 -5.80 15.78 -22.16
CA GLY A 129 -6.16 17.12 -22.63
C GLY A 129 -7.10 17.88 -21.68
N LEU A 130 -7.19 17.47 -20.41
CA LEU A 130 -8.08 18.12 -19.45
C LEU A 130 -7.52 19.47 -18.98
N PRO A 131 -8.38 20.46 -18.69
CA PRO A 131 -7.96 21.66 -17.99
C PRO A 131 -7.46 21.31 -16.59
N VAL A 132 -6.37 21.95 -16.17
CA VAL A 132 -5.68 21.69 -14.89
C VAL A 132 -6.64 21.74 -13.69
N GLY A 133 -7.54 22.72 -13.66
CA GLY A 133 -8.53 22.86 -12.58
C GLY A 133 -9.46 21.65 -12.48
N GLY A 134 -9.99 21.18 -13.61
CA GLY A 134 -10.87 20.01 -13.68
C GLY A 134 -10.16 18.71 -13.29
N ALA A 135 -8.94 18.52 -13.80
CA ALA A 135 -8.10 17.38 -13.45
C ALA A 135 -7.78 17.36 -11.95
N THR A 136 -7.40 18.50 -11.39
CA THR A 136 -7.07 18.64 -9.96
C THR A 136 -8.30 18.37 -9.09
N ALA A 137 -9.44 18.97 -9.41
CA ALA A 137 -10.68 18.77 -8.65
C ALA A 137 -11.09 17.28 -8.61
N GLY A 138 -11.05 16.61 -9.76
CA GLY A 138 -11.40 15.19 -9.85
C GLY A 138 -10.43 14.29 -9.09
N VAL A 139 -9.12 14.56 -9.16
CA VAL A 139 -8.09 13.82 -8.41
C VAL A 139 -8.26 14.02 -6.90
N VAL A 140 -8.50 15.25 -6.44
CA VAL A 140 -8.74 15.53 -5.01
C VAL A 140 -9.99 14.82 -4.52
N LEU A 141 -11.10 14.88 -5.27
CA LEU A 141 -12.33 14.17 -4.91
C LEU A 141 -12.12 12.66 -4.81
N TYR A 142 -11.39 12.08 -5.76
CA TYR A 142 -10.99 10.68 -5.72
C TYR A 142 -10.17 10.34 -4.48
N ARG A 143 -9.22 11.20 -4.08
CA ARG A 143 -8.35 11.00 -2.89
C ARG A 143 -9.11 11.12 -1.58
N VAL A 144 -10.08 12.03 -1.51
CA VAL A 144 -11.01 12.12 -0.37
C VAL A 144 -11.72 10.77 -0.17
N ALA A 145 -12.27 10.21 -1.25
CA ALA A 145 -13.03 8.97 -1.21
C ALA A 145 -12.17 7.73 -0.91
N THR A 146 -10.95 7.66 -1.46
CA THR A 146 -10.13 6.44 -1.44
C THR A 146 -9.00 6.43 -0.41
N TYR A 147 -8.58 7.59 0.08
CA TYR A 147 -7.45 7.71 1.01
C TYR A 147 -7.85 8.38 2.31
N TRP A 148 -8.47 9.55 2.27
CA TRP A 148 -8.78 10.30 3.49
C TRP A 148 -9.95 9.72 4.27
N ALA A 149 -11.04 9.31 3.62
CA ALA A 149 -12.17 8.70 4.33
C ALA A 149 -11.80 7.38 5.03
N PRO A 150 -11.11 6.40 4.39
CA PRO A 150 -10.68 5.20 5.08
C PRO A 150 -9.66 5.46 6.20
N MET A 151 -8.74 6.42 6.01
CA MET A 151 -7.81 6.80 7.08
C MET A 151 -8.52 7.39 8.29
N ALA A 152 -9.50 8.28 8.07
CA ALA A 152 -10.27 8.87 9.17
C ALA A 152 -11.00 7.78 9.97
N VAL A 153 -11.66 6.84 9.27
CA VAL A 153 -12.34 5.70 9.91
C VAL A 153 -11.34 4.83 10.69
N GLY A 154 -10.21 4.45 10.09
CA GLY A 154 -9.19 3.64 10.76
C GLY A 154 -8.59 4.32 11.99
N GLY A 155 -8.38 5.64 11.91
CA GLY A 155 -7.91 6.46 13.03
C GLY A 155 -8.91 6.51 14.18
N VAL A 156 -10.19 6.72 13.88
CA VAL A 156 -11.28 6.72 14.89
C VAL A 156 -11.37 5.36 15.58
N VAL A 157 -11.36 4.26 14.84
CA VAL A 157 -11.41 2.90 15.41
C VAL A 157 -10.20 2.66 16.32
N THR A 158 -9.00 3.03 15.88
CA THR A 158 -7.78 2.86 16.68
C THR A 158 -7.82 3.70 17.95
N ALA A 159 -8.28 4.95 17.87
CA ALA A 159 -8.42 5.83 19.02
C ALA A 159 -9.46 5.29 20.03
N ALA A 160 -10.58 4.76 19.54
CA ALA A 160 -11.59 4.14 20.39
C ALA A 160 -11.05 2.91 21.13
N LEU A 161 -10.32 2.03 20.43
CA LEU A 161 -9.68 0.86 21.04
C LEU A 161 -8.60 1.25 22.06
N ALA A 162 -7.82 2.28 21.77
CA ALA A 162 -6.81 2.79 22.69
C ALA A 162 -7.43 3.46 23.93
N ALA A 163 -8.59 4.08 23.80
CA ALA A 163 -9.34 4.63 24.93
C ALA A 163 -9.90 3.50 25.82
N GLU A 164 -10.39 2.42 25.21
CA GLU A 164 -10.88 1.24 25.93
C GLU A 164 -9.77 0.49 26.67
N SER A 165 -8.59 0.31 26.04
CA SER A 165 -7.47 -0.35 26.70
C SER A 165 -6.98 0.44 27.93
N ARG A 166 -6.89 1.77 27.83
CA ARG A 166 -6.54 2.64 28.97
C ARG A 166 -7.56 2.60 30.11
N ARG A 167 -8.85 2.34 29.81
CA ARG A 167 -9.90 2.17 30.83
C ARG A 167 -9.78 0.82 31.55
N ARG A 168 -9.34 -0.23 30.84
CA ARG A 168 -9.13 -1.57 31.40
C ARG A 168 -7.88 -1.66 32.28
N ASP A 169 -6.82 -0.94 31.93
CA ASP A 169 -5.57 -0.87 32.71
C ASP A 169 -5.62 0.19 33.82
N GLY A 170 -6.76 0.33 34.51
CA GLY A 170 -6.97 1.36 35.54
C GLY A 170 -5.88 1.44 36.62
N PRO A 171 -5.81 2.53 37.42
CA PRO A 171 -4.63 2.92 38.23
C PRO A 171 -4.23 1.95 39.37
N GLY A 172 -4.85 0.77 39.48
CA GLY A 172 -4.76 -0.13 40.62
C GLY A 172 -3.85 -1.35 40.45
N ARG A 173 -3.20 -1.57 39.30
CA ARG A 173 -2.15 -2.60 39.19
C ARG A 173 -0.85 -2.05 39.78
N GLY A 174 -0.72 -2.16 41.09
CA GLY A 174 0.58 -2.06 41.75
C GLY A 174 1.57 -3.07 41.15
N PRO A 175 2.88 -2.80 41.23
CA PRO A 175 3.90 -3.74 40.76
C PRO A 175 3.67 -5.13 41.39
N PRO A 176 3.92 -6.23 40.65
CA PRO A 176 3.72 -7.57 41.16
C PRO A 176 4.47 -7.74 42.48
N GLU A 177 3.76 -8.24 43.49
CA GLU A 177 4.34 -8.50 44.81
C GLU A 177 5.53 -9.48 44.64
N PRO A 178 6.70 -9.19 45.23
CA PRO A 178 7.85 -10.06 45.09
C PRO A 178 7.50 -11.46 45.59
N PRO A 179 7.99 -12.52 44.91
CA PRO A 179 7.69 -13.89 45.31
C PRO A 179 8.12 -14.10 46.76
N ASN A 180 7.18 -14.57 47.58
CA ASN A 180 7.45 -15.00 48.95
C ASN A 180 8.27 -16.29 48.89
N ILE A 181 9.59 -16.14 48.98
CA ILE A 181 10.54 -17.24 49.03
C ILE A 181 10.71 -17.63 50.50
N PRO A 182 10.30 -18.84 50.92
CA PRO A 182 10.53 -19.33 52.29
C PRO A 182 12.01 -19.67 52.53
#